data_AF-A0AAX6ERC0-F1
#
_entry.id   AF-A0AAX6ERC0-F1
#
_cell.length_a   1.000
_cell.length_b   1.000
_cell.length_c   1.000
_cell.angle_alpha   90.00
_cell.angle_beta   90.00
_cell.angle_gamma   90.00
#
_symmetry.space_group_name_H-M   'P 1'
#
loop_
_entity.id
_entity.type
_entity.pdbx_description
1 polymer ?
#
loop_
_entity_poly.entity_id
_entity_poly.type
_entity_poly.pdbx_seq_one_letter_code
_entity_poly.pdbx_strand_id
1 'polypeptide(L)' 'MLAGQVTVWDGSSVWNGAVLRGDLNKITVGFCSNVQERCILHAAWSSPTGLPAETSIER' A
#
# COMPACT_ATOMS: atom_id res chain seq x y z
N MET A 1 8.52 -1.46 7.12
CA MET A 1 7.71 -0.64 8.04
C MET A 1 6.33 -0.47 7.44
N LEU A 2 5.28 -0.80 8.18
CA LEU A 2 3.88 -0.55 7.80
C LEU A 2 3.31 0.44 8.81
N ALA A 3 2.75 1.55 8.33
CA ALA A 3 2.21 2.61 9.18
C ALA A 3 0.89 3.15 8.64
N GLY A 4 -0.06 3.48 9.52
CA GLY A 4 -1.39 3.95 9.12
C GLY A 4 -2.31 2.82 8.66
N GLN A 5 -3.22 3.12 7.74
CA GLN A 5 -4.19 2.16 7.19
C GLN A 5 -3.56 1.32 6.08
N VAL A 6 -2.98 0.19 6.47
CA VAL A 6 -2.39 -0.78 5.54
C VAL A 6 -3.05 -2.14 5.76
N THR A 7 -3.66 -2.68 4.70
CA THR A 7 -4.21 -4.03 4.68
C THR A 7 -3.34 -4.92 3.80
N VAL A 8 -2.92 -6.06 4.32
CA VAL A 8 -2.19 -7.08 3.57
C VAL A 8 -3.03 -8.36 3.57
N TRP A 9 -3.47 -8.78 2.38
CA TRP A 9 -4.31 -9.96 2.20
C TRP A 9 -3.51 -11.26 2.20
N ASP A 10 -4.22 -12.38 2.26
CA ASP A 10 -3.62 -13.71 2.40
C ASP A 10 -2.80 -14.10 1.16
N GLY A 11 -1.72 -14.84 1.42
CA GLY A 11 -0.74 -15.21 0.40
C GLY A 11 0.15 -14.06 -0.09
N SER A 12 0.03 -12.87 0.51
CA SER A 12 0.79 -11.68 0.09
C SER A 12 2.02 -11.45 0.95
N SER A 13 3.04 -10.79 0.37
CA SER A 13 4.31 -10.56 1.05
C SER A 13 4.78 -9.11 0.94
N VAL A 14 5.35 -8.60 2.03
CA VAL A 14 6.02 -7.30 2.09
C VAL A 14 7.46 -7.55 2.52
N TRP A 15 8.41 -7.27 1.63
CA TRP A 15 9.79 -7.71 1.77
C TRP A 15 10.64 -6.70 2.53
N ASN A 16 11.85 -7.12 2.90
CA ASN A 16 12.68 -6.38 3.83
C ASN A 16 13.03 -4.97 3.31
N GLY A 17 13.01 -3.99 4.21
CA GLY A 17 13.25 -2.59 3.87
C GLY A 17 12.11 -1.89 3.13
N ALA A 18 10.99 -2.56 2.80
CA ALA A 18 9.83 -1.89 2.24
C ALA A 18 9.16 -0.96 3.26
N VAL A 19 8.66 0.18 2.80
CA VAL A 19 7.93 1.17 3.60
C VAL A 19 6.56 1.42 2.97
N LEU A 20 5.50 1.07 3.69
CA LEU A 20 4.11 1.36 3.31
C LEU A 20 3.55 2.36 4.31
N ARG A 21 3.28 3.59 3.85
CA ARG A 21 2.71 4.67 4.67
C ARG A 21 1.29 4.95 4.21
N GLY A 22 0.31 4.44 4.95
CA GLY A 22 -1.12 4.63 4.73
C GLY A 22 -1.74 5.66 5.68
N ASP A 23 -1.03 6.74 6.00
CA ASP A 23 -1.50 7.75 6.95
C ASP A 23 -2.39 8.84 6.35
N LEU A 24 -2.26 9.12 5.04
CA LEU A 24 -3.16 10.02 4.32
C LEU A 24 -4.38 9.28 3.75
N ASN A 25 -4.22 8.03 3.33
CA ASN A 25 -5.29 7.16 2.83
C ASN A 25 -4.87 5.69 2.92
N LYS A 26 -5.82 4.79 2.67
CA LYS A 26 -5.60 3.34 2.76
C LYS A 26 -4.68 2.81 1.65
N ILE A 27 -3.86 1.82 2.02
CA ILE A 27 -3.09 0.97 1.12
C ILE A 27 -3.60 -0.46 1.26
N THR A 28 -3.87 -1.12 0.12
CA THR A 28 -4.29 -2.52 0.07
C THR A 28 -3.28 -3.34 -0.73
N VAL A 29 -2.66 -4.34 -0.11
CA VAL A 29 -1.89 -5.36 -0.82
C VAL A 29 -2.81 -6.56 -1.06
N GLY A 30 -3.30 -6.71 -2.29
CA GLY A 30 -4.25 -7.74 -2.74
C GLY A 30 -3.73 -9.16 -2.57
N PHE A 31 -4.59 -10.17 -2.70
CA PHE A 31 -4.26 -11.59 -2.48
C PHE A 31 -3.15 -12.09 -3.41
N CYS A 32 -2.23 -12.90 -2.87
CA CYS A 32 -1.12 -13.47 -3.63
C CYS A 32 -0.21 -12.42 -4.32
N SER A 33 -0.18 -11.18 -3.82
CA SER A 33 0.65 -10.09 -4.34
C SER A 33 1.93 -9.90 -3.54
N ASN A 34 2.92 -9.19 -4.08
CA ASN A 34 4.13 -8.86 -3.34
C ASN A 34 4.56 -7.40 -3.49
N VAL A 35 5.12 -6.85 -2.41
CA VAL A 35 5.87 -5.60 -2.39
C VAL A 35 7.32 -5.95 -2.08
N GLN A 36 8.20 -5.76 -3.06
CA GLN A 36 9.60 -6.17 -2.98
C GLN A 36 10.44 -5.25 -2.08
N GLU A 37 11.71 -5.62 -1.92
CA GLU A 37 12.64 -4.95 -1.03
C GLU A 37 12.79 -3.48 -1.38
N ARG A 38 12.88 -2.65 -0.34
CA ARG A 38 13.18 -1.20 -0.45
C ARG A 38 12.16 -0.41 -1.27
N CYS A 39 11.00 -0.99 -1.62
CA CYS A 39 9.88 -0.24 -2.18
C CYS A 39 9.34 0.77 -1.17
N ILE A 40 8.95 1.95 -1.66
CA ILE A 40 8.29 2.97 -0.86
C ILE A 40 6.91 3.24 -1.47
N LEU A 41 5.87 2.93 -0.71
CA LEU A 41 4.48 3.22 -1.05
C LEU A 41 3.93 4.27 -0.07
N HIS A 42 3.35 5.33 -0.61
CA HIS A 42 2.64 6.34 0.15
C HIS A 42 1.30 6.60 -0.52
N ALA A 43 0.21 6.55 0.24
CA ALA A 43 -1.11 6.85 -0.29
C ALA A 43 -1.27 8.36 -0.46
N ALA A 44 -1.70 8.79 -1.66
CA ALA A 44 -2.02 10.19 -1.91
C ALA A 44 -3.28 10.61 -1.14
N TRP A 45 -3.41 11.90 -0.84
CA TRP A 45 -4.63 12.43 -0.19
C TRP A 45 -5.85 12.40 -1.13
N SER A 46 -5.65 12.74 -2.40
CA SER A 46 -6.72 12.78 -3.40
C SER A 46 -6.22 12.39 -4.78
N SER A 47 -7.13 11.89 -5.61
CA SER A 47 -6.93 11.65 -7.03
C SER A 47 -6.93 12.97 -7.81
N PRO A 48 -6.56 12.95 -9.12
CA PRO A 48 -6.66 14.13 -9.97
C PRO A 48 -8.08 14.73 -10.07
N THR A 49 -9.12 13.95 -9.73
CA THR A 49 -10.51 14.41 -9.71
C THR A 49 -10.93 15.00 -8.36
N GLY A 50 -10.01 15.09 -7.38
CA GLY A 50 -10.27 15.61 -6.04
C GLY A 50 -10.98 14.63 -5.09
N LEU A 51 -11.27 13.41 -5.54
CA LEU A 51 -11.83 12.35 -4.70
C LEU A 51 -10.72 11.71 -3.85
N PRO A 52 -11.02 11.11 -2.69
CA PRO A 52 -10.03 10.37 -1.91
C PRO A 52 -9.32 9.32 -2.77
N ALA A 53 -7.99 9.34 -2.76
CA ALA A 53 -7.21 8.34 -3.49
C ALA A 53 -7.09 7.06 -2.66
N GLU A 54 -7.02 5.92 -3.34
CA GLU A 54 -6.59 4.66 -2.75
C GLU A 54 -5.40 4.09 -3.51
N THR A 55 -4.60 3.28 -2.84
CA THR A 55 -3.46 2.58 -3.45
C THR A 55 -3.67 1.08 -3.30
N SER A 56 -3.73 0.36 -4.41
CA SER A 56 -3.82 -1.10 -4.42
C SER A 56 -2.68 -1.74 -5.22
N ILE A 57 -2.18 -2.86 -4.70
CA ILE A 57 -1.25 -3.76 -5.41
C ILE A 57 -2.01 -5.05 -5.69
N GLU A 58 -2.42 -5.21 -6.95
CA GLU A 58 -3.11 -6.40 -7.45
C GLU A 58 -2.12 -7.35 -8.15
N ARG A 59 -2.57 -8.58 -8.43
CA ARG A 59 -1.80 -9.60 -9.15
C ARG A 59 -1.71 -9.31 -10.65
#